data_AF-X1GJ67-F1
#
_entry.id   AF-X1GJ67-F1
#
_cell.length_a   1.000
_cell.length_b   1.000
_cell.length_c   1.000
_cell.angle_alpha   90.00
_cell.angle_beta   90.00
_cell.angle_gamma   90.00
#
_symmetry.space_group_name_H-M   'P 1'
#
loop_
_entity.id
_entity.type
_entity.pdbx_description
1 polymer ?
#
loop_
_entity_poly.entity_id
_entity_poly.type
_entity_poly.pdbx_seq_one_letter_code
_entity_poly.pdbx_strand_id
1 'polypeptide(L)'
;MILQALKEYYDRKVADSESDIAPEGFERKSIPFLIVIDRNGKFINLEDTREKIAKTFLVPRSKPRSGSLSYKTTFLLWDHAGYVLQHPDDKKAKNQHKAWLRLLKELPPELDNNEGVTAILKFYDSGGVKDVKSHPKWNECTKVLSCNMTFKLAGEMLPIPCCQAVQDYIKQGSKSSSNIIDESKSIEGKVIGRCLVTGEVGEIVRVHSDTRISKDSKKLVGFQKNSGFDSYGKE
;
A
#
# COMPACT_ATOMS: atom_id res chain seq x y z
N MET A 1 6.92 -19.17 -24.42
CA MET A 1 7.32 -17.74 -24.33
C MET A 1 7.92 -17.47 -22.96
N ILE A 2 9.05 -16.76 -22.84
CA ILE A 2 9.76 -16.59 -21.55
C ILE A 2 8.89 -15.95 -20.45
N LEU A 3 8.02 -14.99 -20.82
CA LEU A 3 7.15 -14.31 -19.85
C LEU A 3 6.08 -15.23 -19.26
N GLN A 4 5.53 -16.16 -20.03
CA GLN A 4 4.59 -17.18 -19.53
C GLN A 4 5.27 -18.10 -18.52
N ALA A 5 6.47 -18.60 -18.84
CA ALA A 5 7.24 -19.45 -17.94
C ALA A 5 7.61 -18.74 -16.62
N LEU A 6 7.93 -17.44 -16.68
CA LEU A 6 8.17 -16.63 -15.49
C LEU A 6 6.91 -16.44 -14.65
N LYS A 7 5.75 -16.23 -15.28
CA LYS A 7 4.45 -16.16 -14.59
C LYS A 7 4.10 -17.48 -13.91
N GLU A 8 4.27 -18.61 -14.59
CA GLU A 8 4.03 -19.94 -14.01
C GLU A 8 4.98 -20.24 -12.85
N TYR A 9 6.24 -19.80 -12.95
CA TYR A 9 7.18 -19.89 -11.84
C TYR A 9 6.73 -19.04 -10.65
N TYR A 10 6.28 -17.80 -10.89
CA TYR A 10 5.70 -16.93 -9.87
C TYR A 10 4.50 -17.58 -9.18
N ASP A 11 3.53 -18.10 -9.94
CA ASP A 11 2.33 -18.74 -9.38
C ASP A 11 2.68 -19.91 -8.45
N ARG A 12 3.60 -20.78 -8.88
CA ARG A 12 4.09 -21.89 -8.04
C ARG A 12 4.75 -21.40 -6.77
N LYS A 13 5.54 -20.33 -6.86
CA LYS A 13 6.21 -19.74 -5.71
C LYS A 13 5.27 -18.98 -4.78
N VAL A 14 4.15 -18.45 -5.25
CA VAL A 14 3.14 -17.84 -4.38
C VAL A 14 2.30 -18.90 -3.67
N ALA A 15 2.07 -20.06 -4.31
CA ALA A 15 1.37 -21.19 -3.70
C ALA A 15 2.20 -21.96 -2.66
N ASP A 16 3.52 -21.82 -2.71
CA ASP A 16 4.47 -22.42 -1.76
C ASP A 16 4.52 -21.61 -0.45
N SER A 17 4.11 -22.21 0.67
CA SER A 17 4.07 -21.54 1.98
C SER A 17 5.45 -21.14 2.51
N GLU A 18 6.51 -21.81 2.06
CA GLU A 18 7.90 -21.54 2.47
C GLU A 18 8.56 -20.45 1.62
N SER A 19 7.88 -19.98 0.58
CA SER A 19 8.38 -18.95 -0.31
C SER A 19 8.22 -17.55 0.26
N ASP A 20 9.26 -16.72 0.12
CA ASP A 20 9.22 -15.31 0.53
C ASP A 20 8.58 -14.40 -0.54
N ILE A 21 8.06 -14.96 -1.64
CA ILE A 21 7.43 -14.15 -2.69
C ILE A 21 6.06 -13.63 -2.22
N ALA A 22 5.87 -12.32 -2.33
CA ALA A 22 4.59 -11.70 -2.01
C ALA A 22 3.53 -12.03 -3.09
N PRO A 23 2.30 -12.41 -2.69
CA PRO A 23 1.18 -12.53 -3.62
C PRO A 23 0.86 -11.20 -4.32
N GLU A 24 0.16 -11.28 -5.44
CA GLU A 24 -0.19 -10.10 -6.22
C GLU A 24 -1.02 -9.12 -5.39
N GLY A 25 -0.70 -7.83 -5.50
CA GLY A 25 -1.33 -6.77 -4.70
C GLY A 25 -0.72 -6.56 -3.32
N PHE A 26 0.27 -7.37 -2.91
CA PHE A 26 0.99 -7.24 -1.65
C PHE A 26 2.47 -6.97 -1.85
N GLU A 27 3.12 -6.52 -0.79
CA GLU A 27 4.58 -6.51 -0.70
C GLU A 27 5.02 -6.87 0.72
N ARG A 28 6.23 -7.42 0.83
CA ARG A 28 6.88 -7.63 2.11
C ARG A 28 7.60 -6.35 2.51
N LYS A 29 7.12 -5.71 3.58
CA LYS A 29 7.62 -4.42 4.04
C LYS A 29 8.08 -4.47 5.49
N SER A 30 9.28 -3.95 5.72
CA SER A 30 9.80 -3.72 7.06
C SER A 30 9.07 -2.53 7.71
N ILE A 31 8.43 -2.77 8.86
CA ILE A 31 7.66 -1.77 9.60
C ILE A 31 8.23 -1.67 11.03
N PRO A 32 9.04 -0.65 11.33
CA PRO A 32 9.75 -0.54 12.61
C PRO A 32 8.86 -0.32 13.83
N PHE A 33 7.67 0.25 13.66
CA PHE A 33 6.79 0.52 14.79
C PHE A 33 5.33 0.21 14.49
N LEU A 34 4.66 -0.38 15.48
CA LEU A 34 3.22 -0.65 15.46
C LEU A 34 2.51 0.19 16.51
N ILE A 35 1.45 0.88 16.11
CA ILE A 35 0.55 1.59 17.01
C ILE A 35 -0.46 0.57 17.52
N VAL A 36 -0.33 0.16 18.78
CA VAL A 36 -1.22 -0.82 19.40
C VAL A 36 -2.42 -0.08 19.99
N ILE A 37 -3.61 -0.47 19.53
CA ILE A 37 -4.89 0.12 19.94
C ILE A 37 -5.85 -0.97 20.42
N ASP A 38 -6.81 -0.61 21.27
CA ASP A 38 -7.93 -1.51 21.58
C ASP A 38 -9.03 -1.42 20.50
N ARG A 39 -10.07 -2.24 20.65
CA ARG A 39 -11.26 -2.28 19.79
C ARG A 39 -12.09 -0.98 19.80
N ASN A 40 -11.87 -0.13 20.80
CA ASN A 40 -12.49 1.18 20.92
C ASN A 40 -11.62 2.30 20.34
N GLY A 41 -10.47 1.96 19.75
CA GLY A 41 -9.52 2.92 19.19
C GLY A 41 -8.64 3.61 20.24
N LYS A 42 -8.68 3.21 21.50
CA LYS A 42 -7.81 3.79 22.53
C LYS A 42 -6.38 3.34 22.29
N PHE A 43 -5.45 4.29 22.31
CA PHE A 43 -4.02 3.99 22.29
C PHE A 43 -3.60 3.20 23.53
N ILE A 44 -2.91 2.07 23.32
CA ILE A 44 -2.38 1.21 24.39
C ILE A 44 -0.86 1.32 24.47
N ASN A 45 -0.18 1.15 23.34
CA ASN A 45 1.28 1.07 23.33
C ASN A 45 1.86 1.40 21.95
N LEU A 46 3.11 1.84 21.94
CA LEU A 46 3.92 1.94 20.74
C LEU A 46 4.95 0.81 20.75
N GLU A 47 4.69 -0.22 19.95
CA GLU A 47 5.53 -1.40 19.86
C GLU A 47 6.68 -1.16 18.87
N ASP A 48 7.90 -1.41 19.33
CA ASP A 48 9.10 -1.38 18.49
C ASP A 48 9.36 -2.80 17.99
N THR A 49 9.37 -2.99 16.68
CA THR A 49 9.61 -4.29 16.03
C THR A 49 11.05 -4.46 15.59
N ARG A 50 11.90 -3.47 15.87
CA ARG A 50 13.32 -3.51 15.55
C ARG A 50 14.04 -4.33 16.60
N GLU A 51 14.65 -5.41 16.15
CA GLU A 51 15.78 -6.01 16.86
C GLU A 51 17.07 -5.45 16.25
N LYS A 52 17.68 -6.19 15.32
CA LYS A 52 18.75 -5.66 14.44
C LYS A 52 18.20 -4.96 13.20
N ILE A 53 17.08 -5.46 12.69
CA ILE A 53 16.33 -4.95 11.54
C ILE A 53 14.85 -4.98 11.94
N ALA A 54 14.06 -4.03 11.45
CA ALA A 54 12.62 -4.02 11.68
C ALA A 54 11.95 -5.26 11.06
N LYS A 55 11.01 -5.85 11.81
CA LYS A 55 10.23 -7.00 11.35
C LYS A 55 9.52 -6.70 10.04
N THR A 56 9.50 -7.69 9.16
CA THR A 56 8.85 -7.63 7.85
C THR A 56 7.44 -8.19 7.94
N PHE A 57 6.49 -7.49 7.33
CA PHE A 57 5.08 -7.87 7.27
C PHE A 57 4.62 -7.92 5.83
N LEU A 58 3.66 -8.81 5.53
CA LEU A 58 2.97 -8.83 4.25
C LEU A 58 1.85 -7.79 4.29
N VAL A 59 2.02 -6.70 3.56
CA VAL A 59 1.10 -5.56 3.58
C VAL A 59 0.59 -5.23 2.17
N PRO A 60 -0.51 -4.48 2.04
CA PRO A 60 -0.97 -3.97 0.76
C PRO A 60 0.16 -3.22 0.04
N ARG A 61 0.35 -3.51 -1.25
CA ARG A 61 1.46 -2.96 -2.04
C ARG A 61 1.45 -1.44 -2.05
N SER A 62 2.61 -0.82 -1.80
CA SER A 62 2.79 0.61 -1.92
C SER A 62 2.55 1.11 -3.34
N LYS A 63 2.01 2.33 -3.43
CA LYS A 63 1.77 3.02 -4.71
C LYS A 63 2.93 3.97 -5.02
N PRO A 64 3.37 4.07 -6.29
CA PRO A 64 4.41 5.02 -6.65
C PRO A 64 3.96 6.46 -6.38
N ARG A 65 4.87 7.26 -5.81
CA ARG A 65 4.65 8.67 -5.47
C ARG A 65 5.54 9.53 -6.35
N SER A 66 4.94 10.32 -7.25
CA SER A 66 5.68 11.21 -8.15
C SER A 66 4.99 12.57 -8.31
N GLY A 67 5.78 13.61 -8.51
CA GLY A 67 5.30 14.97 -8.74
C GLY A 67 4.84 15.74 -7.50
N SER A 68 4.40 16.97 -7.71
CA SER A 68 3.99 17.92 -6.67
C SER A 68 2.74 17.50 -5.88
N LEU A 69 1.90 16.63 -6.45
CA LEU A 69 0.69 16.09 -5.82
C LEU A 69 0.89 14.72 -5.18
N SER A 70 2.13 14.23 -5.08
CA SER A 70 2.46 12.92 -4.49
C SER A 70 1.97 12.75 -3.05
N TYR A 71 1.79 13.84 -2.30
CA TYR A 71 1.23 13.83 -0.95
C TYR A 71 -0.22 13.31 -0.87
N LYS A 72 -0.94 13.25 -2.01
CA LYS A 72 -2.31 12.70 -2.07
C LYS A 72 -2.32 11.16 -2.14
N THR A 73 -1.18 10.54 -2.45
CA THR A 73 -1.08 9.09 -2.63
C THR A 73 -0.73 8.42 -1.31
N THR A 74 -1.73 7.83 -0.67
CA THR A 74 -1.63 7.09 0.59
C THR A 74 -1.53 5.59 0.34
N PHE A 75 -0.91 4.88 1.27
CA PHE A 75 -0.90 3.42 1.28
C PHE A 75 -2.09 2.90 2.11
N LEU A 76 -2.55 1.69 1.79
CA LEU A 76 -3.76 1.14 2.41
C LEU A 76 -3.45 0.62 3.82
N LEU A 77 -3.89 1.35 4.85
CA LEU A 77 -3.81 0.99 6.28
C LEU A 77 -2.39 0.92 6.90
N TRP A 78 -1.37 1.32 6.16
CA TRP A 78 -0.01 1.57 6.68
C TRP A 78 0.59 2.74 5.91
N ASP A 79 1.54 3.48 6.49
CA ASP A 79 2.33 4.48 5.76
C ASP A 79 3.46 5.03 6.65
N HIS A 80 4.25 5.98 6.15
CA HIS A 80 5.24 6.65 7.01
C HIS A 80 4.60 7.67 7.98
N ALA A 81 5.31 8.00 9.07
CA ALA A 81 4.84 8.88 10.15
C ALA A 81 4.25 10.23 9.70
N GLY A 82 4.71 10.81 8.59
CA GLY A 82 4.09 12.00 7.98
C GLY A 82 2.62 11.85 7.63
N TYR A 83 2.21 10.68 7.12
CA TYR A 83 0.81 10.37 6.84
C TYR A 83 0.07 9.91 8.10
N VAL A 84 0.67 8.99 8.87
CA VAL A 84 -0.04 8.33 9.99
C VAL A 84 -0.21 9.26 11.20
N LEU A 85 0.79 10.09 11.50
CA LEU A 85 0.89 10.87 12.74
C LEU A 85 1.17 12.37 12.53
N GLN A 86 1.15 12.86 11.29
CA GLN A 86 1.51 14.25 10.96
C GLN A 86 2.88 14.62 11.56
N HIS A 87 3.93 13.89 11.15
CA HIS A 87 5.31 14.14 11.60
C HIS A 87 6.31 14.12 10.44
N PRO A 88 7.22 15.11 10.32
CA PRO A 88 7.41 16.29 11.20
C PRO A 88 6.24 17.28 11.15
N ASP A 89 6.18 18.28 12.04
CA ASP A 89 5.09 19.27 12.02
C ASP A 89 5.33 20.37 10.96
N ASP A 90 5.32 19.97 9.69
CA ASP A 90 5.47 20.87 8.55
C ASP A 90 4.21 20.90 7.67
N LYS A 91 4.20 21.79 6.67
CA LYS A 91 3.09 21.92 5.72
C LYS A 91 2.87 20.64 4.90
N LYS A 92 3.93 19.88 4.62
CA LYS A 92 3.87 18.65 3.82
C LYS A 92 3.18 17.53 4.59
N ALA A 93 3.62 17.26 5.82
CA ALA A 93 3.03 16.27 6.71
C ALA A 93 1.57 16.61 7.05
N LYS A 94 1.22 17.90 7.21
CA LYS A 94 -0.18 18.33 7.34
C LYS A 94 -1.03 17.90 6.14
N ASN A 95 -0.53 18.10 4.92
CA ASN A 95 -1.25 17.70 3.71
C ASN A 95 -1.30 16.18 3.53
N GLN A 96 -0.22 15.48 3.87
CA GLN A 96 -0.15 14.02 3.86
C GLN A 96 -1.15 13.42 4.85
N HIS A 97 -1.14 13.90 6.09
CA HIS A 97 -2.06 13.44 7.13
C HIS A 97 -3.52 13.70 6.78
N LYS A 98 -3.84 14.86 6.18
CA LYS A 98 -5.18 15.12 5.65
C LYS A 98 -5.59 14.12 4.56
N ALA A 99 -4.69 13.79 3.62
CA ALA A 99 -4.97 12.79 2.60
C ALA A 99 -5.15 11.38 3.20
N TRP A 100 -4.39 11.05 4.23
CA TRP A 100 -4.51 9.80 5.00
C TRP A 100 -5.88 9.68 5.67
N LEU A 101 -6.29 10.68 6.44
CA LEU A 101 -7.61 10.68 7.09
C LEU A 101 -8.75 10.62 6.08
N ARG A 102 -8.58 11.27 4.92
CA ARG A 102 -9.55 11.19 3.83
C ARG A 102 -9.66 9.77 3.28
N LEU A 103 -8.53 9.10 3.01
CA LEU A 103 -8.53 7.70 2.57
C LEU A 103 -9.30 6.83 3.57
N LEU A 104 -9.03 6.96 4.86
CA LEU A 104 -9.66 6.14 5.89
C LEU A 104 -11.18 6.32 5.94
N LYS A 105 -11.69 7.55 5.72
CA LYS A 105 -13.12 7.85 5.67
C LYS A 105 -13.81 7.44 4.36
N GLU A 106 -13.04 7.33 3.28
CA GLU A 106 -13.51 6.91 1.95
C GLU A 106 -13.22 5.42 1.69
N LEU A 107 -12.90 4.64 2.73
CA LEU A 107 -12.73 3.20 2.59
C LEU A 107 -14.05 2.55 2.18
N PRO A 108 -13.99 1.51 1.34
CA PRO A 108 -15.20 0.90 0.82
C PRO A 108 -15.87 0.01 1.90
N PRO A 109 -17.19 -0.24 1.79
CA PRO A 109 -17.97 -0.92 2.84
C PRO A 109 -17.44 -2.30 3.24
N GLU A 110 -16.75 -3.00 2.34
CA GLU A 110 -16.13 -4.31 2.58
C GLU A 110 -15.01 -4.23 3.64
N LEU A 111 -14.35 -3.09 3.75
CA LEU A 111 -13.35 -2.81 4.78
C LEU A 111 -13.91 -2.05 5.98
N ASP A 112 -14.97 -1.27 5.79
CA ASP A 112 -15.58 -0.45 6.85
C ASP A 112 -16.18 -1.30 7.98
N ASN A 113 -16.68 -2.50 7.64
CA ASN A 113 -17.19 -3.47 8.61
C ASN A 113 -16.09 -4.23 9.40
N ASN A 114 -14.81 -3.98 9.10
CA ASN A 114 -13.73 -4.63 9.82
C ASN A 114 -13.46 -3.93 11.15
N GLU A 115 -13.51 -4.67 12.25
CA GLU A 115 -13.28 -4.16 13.61
C GLU A 115 -11.98 -3.36 13.74
N GLY A 116 -10.90 -3.82 13.09
CA GLY A 116 -9.62 -3.12 13.08
C GLY A 116 -9.69 -1.75 12.40
N VAL A 117 -10.35 -1.67 11.25
CA VAL A 117 -10.53 -0.40 10.52
C VAL A 117 -11.38 0.57 11.32
N THR A 118 -12.48 0.09 11.92
CA THR A 118 -13.31 0.90 12.82
C THR A 118 -12.52 1.41 14.02
N ALA A 119 -11.65 0.58 14.61
CA ALA A 119 -10.79 1.00 15.73
C ALA A 119 -9.79 2.09 15.30
N ILE A 120 -9.23 2.01 14.10
CA ILE A 120 -8.35 3.06 13.55
C ILE A 120 -9.10 4.38 13.41
N LEU A 121 -10.33 4.38 12.91
CA LEU A 121 -11.15 5.59 12.81
C LEU A 121 -11.39 6.22 14.18
N LYS A 122 -11.82 5.40 15.16
CA LYS A 122 -12.01 5.85 16.56
C LYS A 122 -10.74 6.37 17.21
N PHE A 123 -9.58 5.79 16.88
CA PHE A 123 -8.27 6.28 17.35
C PHE A 123 -8.01 7.72 16.92
N TYR A 124 -8.35 8.08 15.69
CA TYR A 124 -8.17 9.46 15.23
C TYR A 124 -9.19 10.42 15.84
N ASP A 125 -10.45 10.00 15.98
CA ASP A 125 -11.51 10.83 16.57
C ASP A 125 -11.28 11.11 18.06
N SER A 126 -10.66 10.17 18.78
CA SER A 126 -10.30 10.33 20.20
C SER A 126 -9.01 11.15 20.42
N GLY A 127 -8.32 11.58 19.35
CA GLY A 127 -7.09 12.36 19.46
C GLY A 127 -5.83 11.52 19.73
N GLY A 128 -5.85 10.23 19.43
CA GLY A 128 -4.78 9.27 19.73
C GLY A 128 -3.40 9.62 19.14
N VAL A 129 -3.33 10.50 18.14
CA VAL A 129 -2.04 11.05 17.64
C VAL A 129 -1.26 11.75 18.77
N LYS A 130 -1.95 12.47 19.67
CA LYS A 130 -1.31 13.12 20.81
C LYS A 130 -0.76 12.10 21.79
N ASP A 131 -1.52 11.03 22.04
CA ASP A 131 -1.13 9.95 22.97
C ASP A 131 0.06 9.16 22.44
N VAL A 132 0.13 8.91 21.13
CA VAL A 132 1.32 8.30 20.52
C VAL A 132 2.55 9.20 20.68
N LYS A 133 2.39 10.51 20.46
CA LYS A 133 3.50 11.48 20.55
C LYS A 133 3.98 11.72 21.98
N SER A 134 3.16 11.46 22.99
CA SER A 134 3.55 11.55 24.41
C SER A 134 4.24 10.28 24.92
N HIS A 135 4.16 9.18 24.17
CA HIS A 135 4.78 7.92 24.56
C HIS A 135 6.32 8.01 24.56
N PRO A 136 7.03 7.46 25.57
CA PRO A 136 8.50 7.57 25.67
C PRO A 136 9.26 7.09 24.42
N LYS A 137 8.77 6.02 23.78
CA LYS A 137 9.37 5.46 22.56
C LYS A 137 9.16 6.33 21.31
N TRP A 138 8.33 7.36 21.36
CA TRP A 138 8.12 8.26 20.22
C TRP A 138 9.42 8.91 19.76
N ASN A 139 10.32 9.25 20.70
CA ASN A 139 11.64 9.80 20.41
C ASN A 139 12.52 8.86 19.55
N GLU A 140 12.28 7.56 19.60
CA GLU A 140 12.97 6.60 18.74
C GLU A 140 12.35 6.55 17.33
N CYS A 141 11.04 6.79 17.21
CA CYS A 141 10.36 6.85 15.92
C CYS A 141 10.84 8.04 15.08
N THR A 142 11.08 9.19 15.72
CA THR A 142 11.50 10.42 15.02
C THR A 142 12.92 10.32 14.45
N LYS A 143 13.76 9.44 15.01
CA LYS A 143 15.12 9.16 14.50
C LYS A 143 15.12 8.30 13.24
N VAL A 144 14.03 7.58 12.95
CA VAL A 144 13.94 6.70 11.78
C VAL A 144 13.51 7.50 10.56
N LEU A 145 14.39 7.56 9.55
CA LEU A 145 14.07 8.17 8.26
C LEU A 145 12.87 7.46 7.62
N SER A 146 11.83 8.21 7.27
CA SER A 146 10.61 7.68 6.67
C SER A 146 10.02 6.50 7.46
N CYS A 147 9.97 6.65 8.80
CA CYS A 147 9.45 5.67 9.74
C CYS A 147 8.07 5.13 9.31
N ASN A 148 8.04 3.94 8.71
CA ASN A 148 6.80 3.25 8.34
C ASN A 148 6.10 2.75 9.59
N MET A 149 4.79 2.93 9.64
CA MET A 149 3.95 2.60 10.78
C MET A 149 2.64 2.01 10.30
N THR A 150 2.07 1.16 11.15
CA THR A 150 0.70 0.65 10.98
C THR A 150 0.10 0.38 12.35
N PHE A 151 -1.15 -0.08 12.36
CA PHE A 151 -1.92 -0.37 13.55
C PHE A 151 -2.01 -1.87 13.82
N LYS A 152 -2.07 -2.22 15.10
CA LYS A 152 -2.33 -3.58 15.57
C LYS A 152 -3.40 -3.53 16.67
N LEU A 153 -4.38 -4.42 16.62
CA LEU A 153 -5.33 -4.58 17.72
C LEU A 153 -4.65 -5.28 18.90
N ALA A 154 -4.92 -4.83 20.13
CA ALA A 154 -4.40 -5.48 21.32
C ALA A 154 -4.92 -6.92 21.43
N GLY A 155 -4.00 -7.86 21.66
CA GLY A 155 -4.27 -9.29 21.68
C GLY A 155 -4.09 -9.99 20.32
N GLU A 156 -4.03 -9.24 19.21
CA GLU A 156 -3.79 -9.82 17.89
C GLU A 156 -2.30 -10.00 17.61
N MET A 157 -1.96 -11.07 16.88
CA MET A 157 -0.58 -11.37 16.49
C MET A 157 -0.11 -10.54 15.31
N LEU A 158 -1.01 -10.23 14.37
CA LEU A 158 -0.69 -9.56 13.12
C LEU A 158 -1.26 -8.14 13.07
N PRO A 159 -0.57 -7.19 12.39
CA PRO A 159 -1.11 -5.87 12.12
C PRO A 159 -2.42 -5.90 11.31
N ILE A 160 -3.22 -4.86 11.45
CA ILE A 160 -4.52 -4.72 10.79
C ILE A 160 -4.44 -4.85 9.25
N PRO A 161 -3.44 -4.28 8.54
CA PRO A 161 -3.32 -4.49 7.09
C PRO A 161 -3.06 -5.94 6.66
N CYS A 162 -2.64 -6.79 7.58
CA CYS A 162 -2.34 -8.21 7.31
C CYS A 162 -3.58 -9.09 7.48
N CYS A 163 -4.71 -8.56 7.94
CA CYS A 163 -5.90 -9.34 8.25
C CYS A 163 -6.59 -9.87 6.99
N GLN A 164 -7.39 -10.93 7.16
CA GLN A 164 -8.05 -11.61 6.05
C GLN A 164 -8.98 -10.68 5.25
N ALA A 165 -9.71 -9.77 5.91
CA ALA A 165 -10.61 -8.83 5.23
C ALA A 165 -9.86 -7.92 4.25
N VAL A 166 -8.69 -7.41 4.63
CA VAL A 166 -7.83 -6.61 3.74
C VAL A 166 -7.29 -7.46 2.61
N GLN A 167 -6.95 -8.72 2.90
CA GLN A 167 -6.48 -9.63 1.88
C GLN A 167 -7.54 -9.92 0.81
N ASP A 168 -8.76 -10.20 1.25
CA ASP A 168 -9.88 -10.52 0.38
C ASP A 168 -10.30 -9.31 -0.45
N TYR A 169 -10.32 -8.12 0.15
CA TYR A 169 -10.57 -6.87 -0.57
C TYR A 169 -9.61 -6.67 -1.74
N ILE A 170 -8.30 -6.86 -1.52
CA ILE A 170 -7.30 -6.71 -2.58
C ILE A 170 -7.47 -7.77 -3.67
N LYS A 171 -7.70 -9.03 -3.29
CA LYS A 171 -7.92 -10.14 -4.23
C LYS A 171 -9.17 -9.93 -5.10
N GLN A 172 -10.24 -9.38 -4.53
CA GLN A 172 -11.46 -9.03 -5.26
C GLN A 172 -11.19 -7.90 -6.27
N GLY A 173 -10.45 -6.85 -5.86
CA GLY A 173 -10.05 -5.76 -6.75
C GLY A 173 -9.27 -6.22 -7.98
N SER A 174 -8.39 -7.22 -7.83
CA SER A 174 -7.67 -7.81 -8.97
C SER A 174 -8.60 -8.59 -9.93
N LYS A 175 -9.62 -9.28 -9.42
CA LYS A 175 -10.55 -10.08 -10.23
C LYS A 175 -11.66 -9.27 -10.91
N SER A 176 -12.07 -8.15 -10.33
CA SER A 176 -13.10 -7.29 -10.94
C SER A 176 -12.63 -6.64 -12.25
N SER A 177 -11.32 -6.59 -12.51
CA SER A 177 -10.79 -6.08 -13.78
C SER A 177 -10.92 -7.06 -14.95
N SER A 178 -11.13 -8.36 -14.69
CA SER A 178 -11.14 -9.41 -15.72
C SER A 178 -12.54 -9.87 -16.15
N ASN A 179 -13.60 -9.44 -15.46
CA ASN A 179 -14.97 -9.80 -15.82
C ASN A 179 -15.61 -8.74 -16.74
N ILE A 180 -15.73 -9.09 -18.02
CA ILE A 180 -16.57 -8.45 -19.05
C ILE A 180 -16.29 -6.94 -19.23
N ILE A 181 -15.10 -6.61 -19.71
CA ILE A 181 -14.88 -5.32 -20.37
C ILE A 181 -14.76 -5.59 -21.86
N ASP A 182 -15.78 -5.16 -22.60
CA ASP A 182 -15.82 -5.22 -24.06
C ASP A 182 -14.65 -4.39 -24.62
N GLU A 183 -13.76 -5.01 -25.41
CA GLU A 183 -12.58 -4.35 -26.03
C GLU A 183 -12.98 -3.10 -26.84
N SER A 184 -14.26 -3.01 -27.24
CA SER A 184 -14.82 -1.92 -28.03
C SER A 184 -15.30 -0.69 -27.23
N LYS A 185 -15.34 -0.74 -25.88
CA LYS A 185 -15.77 0.39 -25.04
C LYS A 185 -14.59 1.10 -24.38
N SER A 186 -13.99 2.04 -25.10
CA SER A 186 -13.18 3.09 -24.49
C SER A 186 -14.07 4.00 -23.65
N ILE A 187 -14.11 3.78 -22.34
CA ILE A 187 -14.66 4.76 -21.39
C ILE A 187 -13.66 5.93 -21.34
N GLU A 188 -14.12 7.18 -21.41
CA GLU A 188 -13.26 8.38 -21.46
C GLU A 188 -12.05 8.26 -20.51
N GLY A 189 -10.84 8.23 -21.08
CA GLY A 189 -9.58 8.20 -20.34
C GLY A 189 -9.06 6.83 -19.90
N LYS A 190 -9.80 5.72 -20.12
CA LYS A 190 -9.36 4.35 -19.81
C LYS A 190 -9.16 3.54 -21.09
N VAL A 191 -7.95 2.99 -21.25
CA VAL A 191 -7.63 2.10 -22.37
C VAL A 191 -7.73 0.67 -21.87
N ILE A 192 -8.54 -0.14 -22.55
CA ILE A 192 -8.72 -1.56 -22.25
C ILE A 192 -7.86 -2.36 -23.23
N GLY A 193 -7.20 -3.40 -22.74
CA GLY A 193 -6.39 -4.27 -23.58
C GLY A 193 -6.29 -5.68 -23.04
N ARG A 194 -5.84 -6.59 -23.90
CA ARG A 194 -5.60 -7.99 -23.56
C ARG A 194 -4.16 -8.19 -23.13
N CYS A 195 -3.97 -8.80 -21.96
CA CYS A 195 -2.66 -9.24 -21.49
C CYS A 195 -2.15 -10.38 -22.38
N LEU A 196 -1.00 -10.18 -23.04
CA LEU A 196 -0.40 -11.20 -23.90
C LEU A 196 0.21 -12.39 -23.14
N VAL A 197 0.34 -12.28 -21.80
CA VAL A 197 0.88 -13.35 -20.95
C VAL A 197 -0.25 -14.25 -20.44
N THR A 198 -1.32 -13.66 -19.91
CA THR A 198 -2.43 -14.39 -19.25
C THR A 198 -3.66 -14.54 -20.14
N GLY A 199 -3.80 -13.74 -21.20
CA GLY A 199 -4.99 -13.68 -22.04
C GLY A 199 -6.15 -12.88 -21.45
N GLU A 200 -6.01 -12.39 -20.21
CA GLU A 200 -7.05 -11.61 -19.51
C GLU A 200 -7.18 -10.21 -20.11
N VAL A 201 -8.41 -9.69 -20.14
CA VAL A 201 -8.71 -8.33 -20.60
C VAL A 201 -8.83 -7.42 -19.38
N GLY A 202 -8.24 -6.22 -19.44
CA GLY A 202 -8.28 -5.27 -18.33
C GLY A 202 -7.80 -3.86 -18.70
N GLU A 203 -7.83 -2.94 -17.75
CA GLU A 203 -7.35 -1.56 -17.93
C GLU A 203 -5.81 -1.52 -18.04
N ILE A 204 -5.31 -0.87 -19.10
CA ILE A 204 -3.88 -0.63 -19.29
C ILE A 204 -3.43 0.49 -18.37
N VAL A 205 -2.60 0.15 -17.39
CA VAL A 205 -2.00 1.11 -16.45
C VAL A 205 -1.10 2.11 -17.19
N ARG A 206 -1.38 3.41 -17.01
CA ARG A 206 -0.58 4.50 -17.60
C ARG A 206 0.84 4.61 -17.03
N VAL A 207 1.02 4.21 -15.76
CA VAL A 207 2.30 4.33 -15.05
C VAL A 207 2.64 3.00 -14.39
N HIS A 208 3.70 2.37 -14.88
CA HIS A 208 4.25 1.18 -14.23
C HIS A 208 5.09 1.55 -13.01
N SER A 209 5.02 0.70 -11.98
CA SER A 209 5.94 0.71 -10.84
C SER A 209 7.34 0.25 -11.28
N ASP A 210 8.37 0.71 -10.56
CA ASP A 210 9.74 0.26 -10.82
C ASP A 210 9.89 -1.24 -10.54
N THR A 211 10.66 -1.92 -11.38
CA THR A 211 11.00 -3.35 -11.20
C THR A 211 12.47 -3.41 -10.78
N ARG A 212 12.73 -3.32 -9.47
CA ARG A 212 14.10 -3.27 -8.95
C ARG A 212 14.75 -4.67 -9.02
N ILE A 213 15.49 -4.92 -10.09
CA ILE A 213 16.35 -6.12 -10.24
C ILE A 213 17.79 -5.79 -9.81
N SER A 214 18.25 -4.57 -10.07
CA SER A 214 19.57 -4.06 -9.67
C SER A 214 19.48 -2.61 -9.15
N LYS A 215 20.62 -2.02 -8.80
CA LYS A 215 20.74 -0.63 -8.34
C LYS A 215 20.19 0.38 -9.36
N ASP A 216 20.33 0.08 -10.65
CA ASP A 216 19.79 0.88 -11.75
C ASP A 216 18.38 0.41 -12.11
N SER A 217 17.45 0.61 -11.19
CA SER A 217 16.06 0.18 -11.37
C SER A 217 15.39 0.98 -12.49
N LYS A 218 14.96 0.28 -13.54
CA LYS A 218 14.10 0.83 -14.59
C LYS A 218 12.71 0.20 -14.47
N LYS A 219 11.73 0.86 -15.08
CA LYS A 219 10.39 0.28 -15.29
C LYS A 219 10.52 -0.80 -16.35
N LEU A 220 9.83 -1.93 -16.18
CA LEU A 220 9.79 -3.00 -17.19
C LEU A 220 9.31 -2.47 -18.54
N VAL A 221 8.34 -1.55 -18.51
CA VAL A 221 7.87 -0.78 -19.65
C VAL A 221 7.95 0.70 -19.27
N GLY A 222 8.74 1.46 -20.01
CA GLY A 222 8.95 2.89 -19.81
C GLY A 222 8.71 3.64 -21.12
N PHE A 223 7.82 4.62 -21.06
CA PHE A 223 7.56 5.51 -22.18
C PHE A 223 8.33 6.81 -21.96
N GLN A 224 9.24 7.14 -22.88
CA GLN A 224 9.98 8.40 -22.86
C GLN A 224 9.30 9.40 -23.81
N LYS A 225 9.36 10.70 -23.48
CA LYS A 225 8.89 11.79 -24.35
C LYS A 225 10.13 12.48 -24.94
N ASN A 226 10.14 12.73 -26.25
CA ASN A 226 11.22 13.35 -27.02
C ASN A 226 12.53 12.52 -27.11
N SER A 227 12.42 11.19 -27.08
CA SER A 227 13.58 10.32 -27.34
C SER A 227 13.15 9.10 -28.16
N GLY A 228 13.05 9.28 -29.48
CA GLY A 228 13.01 8.23 -30.51
C GLY A 228 11.81 7.28 -30.56
N PHE A 229 11.04 7.18 -29.47
CA PHE A 229 9.86 6.33 -29.33
C PHE A 229 8.78 7.10 -28.56
N ASP A 230 8.24 8.15 -29.19
CA ASP A 230 7.15 8.92 -28.59
C ASP A 230 5.90 8.06 -28.46
N SER A 231 5.23 8.18 -27.31
CA SER A 231 4.00 7.43 -27.05
C SER A 231 2.88 7.93 -27.95
N TYR A 232 2.16 6.99 -28.58
CA TYR A 232 0.92 7.28 -29.29
C TYR A 232 -0.05 8.08 -28.40
N GLY A 233 -0.50 9.24 -28.88
CA GLY A 233 -1.42 10.13 -28.15
C GLY A 233 -0.79 11.04 -27.09
N LYS A 234 0.54 11.22 -27.11
CA LYS A 234 1.25 12.24 -26.30
C LYS A 234 1.93 13.33 -27.12
N GLU A 235 1.41 13.59 -28.31
CA GLU A 235 1.64 14.87 -28.99
C GLU A 235 1.26 16.01 -28.03
#